data_AF-A0A2R6NF60-F1
#
_entry.id   AF-A0A2R6NF60-F1
#
_cell.length_a   1.000
_cell.length_b   1.000
_cell.length_c   1.000
_cell.angle_alpha   90.00
_cell.angle_beta   90.00
_cell.angle_gamma   90.00
#
_symmetry.space_group_name_H-M   'P 1'
#
loop_
_entity.id
_entity.type
_entity.pdbx_description
1 polymer ?
#
loop_
_entity_poly.entity_id
_entity_poly.type
_entity_poly.pdbx_seq_one_letter_code
_entity_poly.pdbx_strand_id
1 'polypeptide(L)'
;MNTLVFFLVALAAVVSAVPVLFLRDVFVPPVTYPHAGTVWKIGQRHNVTWDTAGAPVNITNKIGRIVLAKGGIEDIGTLNPF
;
A
#
# COMPACT_ATOMS: atom_id res chain seq x y z
N MET A 1 -43.20 -10.25 23.20
CA MET A 1 -42.96 -10.46 21.76
C MET A 1 -41.83 -9.58 21.22
N ASN A 2 -41.79 -8.27 21.51
CA ASN A 2 -40.81 -7.33 20.92
C ASN A 2 -39.34 -7.54 21.31
N THR A 3 -39.03 -7.82 22.58
CA THR A 3 -37.64 -7.95 23.08
C THR A 3 -36.88 -9.12 22.46
N LEU A 4 -37.58 -10.24 22.22
CA LEU A 4 -37.00 -11.40 21.54
C LEU A 4 -36.61 -11.07 20.09
N VAL A 5 -37.44 -10.28 19.40
CA VAL A 5 -37.18 -9.85 18.02
C VAL A 5 -35.96 -8.93 17.96
N PHE A 6 -35.84 -7.96 18.86
CA PHE A 6 -34.66 -7.09 18.93
C PHE A 6 -33.38 -7.87 19.25
N PHE A 7 -33.44 -8.88 20.13
CA PHE A 7 -32.31 -9.73 20.46
C PHE A 7 -31.85 -10.57 19.26
N LEU A 8 -32.80 -11.11 18.49
CA LEU A 8 -32.52 -11.87 17.27
C LEU A 8 -31.93 -11.00 16.15
N VAL A 9 -32.40 -9.75 16.00
CA VAL A 9 -31.85 -8.79 15.03
C VAL A 9 -30.43 -8.35 15.43
N ALA A 10 -30.17 -8.16 16.73
CA ALA A 10 -28.83 -7.84 17.23
C ALA A 10 -27.85 -9.02 17.04
N LEU A 11 -28.31 -10.27 17.23
CA LEU A 11 -27.50 -11.46 16.98
C LEU A 11 -27.18 -11.66 15.49
N ALA A 12 -28.08 -11.24 14.60
CA ALA A 12 -27.87 -11.29 13.16
C ALA A 12 -26.92 -10.19 12.63
N ALA A 13 -26.59 -9.18 13.43
CA ALA A 13 -25.72 -8.07 13.04
C ALA A 13 -24.21 -8.40 13.09
N VAL A 14 -23.84 -9.67 13.26
CA VAL A 14 -22.43 -10.10 13.21
C VAL A 14 -21.94 -10.03 11.76
N VAL A 15 -21.42 -8.86 11.38
CA VAL A 15 -20.63 -8.71 10.16
C VAL A 15 -19.38 -9.58 10.30
N SER A 16 -19.28 -10.62 9.47
CA SER A 16 -18.03 -11.35 9.32
C SER A 16 -17.06 -10.52 8.47
N ALA A 17 -16.04 -9.93 9.09
CA ALA A 17 -14.88 -9.44 8.36
C ALA A 17 -14.08 -10.65 7.87
N VAL A 18 -14.45 -11.19 6.71
CA VAL A 18 -13.67 -12.25 6.06
C VAL A 18 -12.36 -11.63 5.58
N PRO A 19 -11.19 -12.18 5.94
CA PRO A 19 -9.93 -11.76 5.35
C PRO A 19 -10.05 -11.89 3.84
N VAL A 20 -9.83 -10.80 3.11
CA VAL A 20 -9.83 -10.85 1.64
C VAL A 20 -8.66 -11.74 1.23
N LEU A 21 -8.97 -12.98 0.81
CA LEU A 21 -8.00 -13.97 0.34
C LEU A 21 -7.45 -13.65 -1.05
N PHE A 22 -7.99 -12.62 -1.70
CA PHE A 22 -7.54 -12.13 -3.00
C PHE A 22 -6.43 -11.10 -2.83
N LEU A 23 -5.54 -11.00 -3.83
CA LEU A 23 -4.56 -9.93 -3.91
C LEU A 23 -5.28 -8.58 -3.78
N ARG A 24 -4.76 -7.72 -2.90
CA ARG A 24 -5.26 -6.35 -2.77
C ARG A 24 -5.20 -5.70 -4.15
N ASP A 25 -6.19 -4.85 -4.45
CA ASP A 25 -6.18 -3.98 -5.65
C ASP A 25 -4.91 -3.11 -5.72
N VAL A 26 -4.23 -2.94 -4.58
CA VAL A 26 -2.92 -2.30 -4.46
C VAL A 26 -1.83 -3.36 -4.28
N PHE A 27 -0.95 -3.47 -5.27
CA PHE A 27 0.29 -4.25 -5.20
C PHE A 27 1.48 -3.34 -4.88
N VAL A 28 2.24 -3.69 -3.84
CA VAL A 28 3.45 -2.97 -3.42
C VAL A 28 4.65 -3.86 -3.65
N PRO A 29 5.39 -3.71 -4.77
CA PRO A 29 6.56 -4.54 -5.05
C PRO A 29 7.69 -4.24 -4.06
N PRO A 30 8.42 -5.27 -3.58
CA PRO A 30 9.59 -5.04 -2.75
C PRO A 30 10.71 -4.37 -3.55
N VAL A 31 11.23 -3.27 -3.02
CA VAL A 31 12.41 -2.58 -3.57
C VAL A 31 13.65 -3.43 -3.31
N THR A 32 14.38 -3.78 -4.37
CA THR A 32 15.63 -4.54 -4.30
C THR A 32 16.85 -3.63 -4.25
N TYR A 33 16.74 -2.41 -4.78
CA TYR A 33 17.74 -1.34 -4.63
C TYR A 33 17.04 0.02 -4.69
N PRO A 34 17.37 0.99 -3.82
CA PRO A 34 18.51 1.03 -2.89
C PRO A 34 18.35 0.14 -1.66
N HIS A 35 19.48 -0.20 -1.02
CA HIS A 35 19.50 -0.88 0.29
C HIS A 35 19.51 0.11 1.44
N ALA A 36 19.18 -0.35 2.65
CA ALA A 36 19.36 0.43 3.86
C ALA A 36 20.79 0.98 3.97
N GLY A 37 20.92 2.29 4.22
CA GLY A 37 22.22 2.97 4.29
C GLY A 37 22.81 3.39 2.93
N THR A 38 22.13 3.11 1.81
CA THR A 38 22.57 3.64 0.51
C THR A 38 22.47 5.16 0.51
N VAL A 39 23.57 5.83 0.15
CA VAL A 39 23.64 7.29 0.07
C VAL A 39 23.68 7.72 -1.39
N TRP A 40 22.74 8.58 -1.78
CA TRP A 40 22.72 9.21 -3.10
C TRP A 40 23.23 10.64 -3.02
N LYS A 41 24.04 11.03 -4.01
CA LYS A 41 24.53 12.40 -4.11
C LYS A 41 23.53 13.23 -4.90
N ILE A 42 23.29 14.45 -4.44
CA ILE A 42 22.37 15.38 -5.10
C ILE A 42 22.80 15.60 -6.56
N GLY A 43 21.83 15.68 -7.47
CA GLY A 43 22.05 15.89 -8.90
C GLY A 43 22.49 14.64 -9.67
N GLN A 44 22.66 13.50 -9.00
CA GLN A 44 22.95 12.23 -9.67
C GLN A 44 21.67 11.50 -10.08
N ARG A 45 21.76 10.75 -11.17
CA ARG A 45 20.72 9.81 -11.59
C ARG A 45 21.04 8.43 -11.05
N HIS A 46 20.07 7.81 -10.40
CA HIS A 46 20.18 6.46 -9.86
C HIS A 46 19.04 5.60 -10.38
N ASN A 47 19.37 4.36 -10.74
CA ASN A 47 18.35 3.38 -11.09
C ASN A 47 17.81 2.76 -9.81
N VAL A 48 16.49 2.75 -9.68
CA VAL A 48 15.77 2.03 -8.64
C VAL A 48 15.30 0.70 -9.22
N THR A 49 15.45 -0.38 -8.46
CA THR A 49 14.99 -1.71 -8.88
C THR A 49 14.07 -2.29 -7.83
N TRP A 50 13.09 -3.05 -8.29
CA TRP A 50 12.11 -3.75 -7.46
C TRP A 50 11.73 -5.06 -8.13
N ASP A 51 11.28 -6.03 -7.34
CA ASP A 51 10.82 -7.32 -7.84
C ASP A 51 9.30 -7.31 -8.04
N THR A 52 8.86 -7.73 -9.23
CA THR A 52 7.44 -7.82 -9.60
C THR A 52 6.98 -9.26 -9.81
N ALA A 53 7.79 -10.27 -9.49
CA ALA A 53 7.43 -11.68 -9.71
C ALA A 53 6.14 -12.10 -8.97
N GLY A 54 5.83 -11.46 -7.83
CA GLY A 54 4.60 -11.69 -7.05
C GLY A 54 3.39 -10.85 -7.47
N ALA A 55 3.45 -10.15 -8.61
CA ALA A 55 2.38 -9.28 -9.07
C ALA A 55 1.07 -10.05 -9.37
N PRO A 56 -0.11 -9.51 -9.03
CA PRO A 56 -1.38 -10.10 -9.45
C PRO A 56 -1.53 -10.08 -10.97
N VAL A 57 -2.26 -11.06 -11.52
CA VAL A 57 -2.56 -11.13 -12.96
C VAL A 57 -3.38 -9.91 -13.41
N ASN A 58 -4.32 -9.48 -12.56
CA ASN A 58 -5.19 -8.34 -12.83
C ASN A 58 -4.67 -7.12 -12.07
N ILE A 59 -3.86 -6.31 -12.74
CA ILE A 59 -3.43 -5.00 -12.25
C ILE A 59 -4.23 -3.92 -12.98
N THR A 60 -5.05 -3.19 -12.23
CA THR A 60 -5.87 -2.07 -12.72
C THR A 60 -4.99 -0.89 -13.16
N ASN A 61 -3.88 -0.61 -12.44
CA ASN A 61 -2.91 0.43 -12.79
C ASN A 61 -1.49 -0.14 -12.90
N LYS A 62 -1.00 -0.26 -14.14
CA LYS A 62 0.32 -0.84 -14.45
C LYS A 62 1.48 0.16 -14.31
N ILE A 63 1.18 1.44 -14.06
CA ILE A 63 2.19 2.48 -13.93
C ILE A 63 2.49 2.66 -12.43
N GLY A 64 3.67 2.23 -12.01
CA GLY A 64 4.19 2.48 -10.67
C GLY A 64 4.69 3.92 -10.51
N ARG A 65 4.66 4.42 -9.28
CA ARG A 65 5.27 5.70 -8.89
C ARG A 65 6.27 5.47 -7.78
N ILE A 66 7.45 6.07 -7.92
CA ILE A 66 8.46 6.13 -6.86
C ILE A 66 8.44 7.55 -6.28
N VAL A 67 8.49 7.62 -4.95
CA VAL A 67 8.51 8.88 -4.20
C VAL A 67 9.60 8.77 -3.14
N LEU A 68 10.37 9.84 -2.97
CA LEU A 68 11.32 9.94 -1.86
C LEU A 68 10.55 10.33 -0.59
N ALA A 69 10.86 9.70 0.53
CA ALA A 69 10.24 10.02 1.81
C ALA A 69 11.29 10.14 2.91
N LYS A 70 11.06 11.05 3.87
CA LYS A 70 11.91 11.23 5.05
C LYS A 70 11.03 11.43 6.28
N GLY A 71 11.29 10.66 7.34
CA GLY A 71 10.53 10.77 8.59
C GLY A 71 9.02 10.48 8.43
N GLY A 72 8.65 9.64 7.47
CA GLY A 72 7.24 9.33 7.16
C GLY A 72 6.52 10.37 6.29
N ILE A 73 7.22 11.42 5.84
CA ILE A 73 6.67 12.45 4.95
C ILE A 73 7.14 12.15 3.52
N GLU A 74 6.19 12.01 2.60
CA GLU A 74 6.43 11.79 1.17
C GLU A 74 6.67 13.12 0.44
N ASP A 75 7.66 13.15 -0.43
CA ASP A 75 7.96 14.29 -1.31
C ASP A 75 7.03 14.28 -2.54
N ILE A 76 5.73 14.43 -2.30
CA ILE A 76 4.70 14.59 -3.33
C ILE A 76 4.30 16.07 -3.35
N GLY A 77 5.16 16.92 -3.90
CA GLY A 77 4.80 18.28 -4.29
C GLY A 77 4.13 19.11 -3.19
N THR A 78 4.79 19.23 -2.03
CA THR A 78 4.66 20.45 -1.23
C THR A 78 5.95 21.22 -1.39
N LEU A 79 5.86 22.53 -1.61
CA LEU A 79 7.00 23.42 -1.82
C LEU A 79 8.00 23.29 -0.66
N ASN A 80 8.99 22.41 -0.79
CA ASN A 80 10.07 22.28 0.17
C ASN A 80 11.37 22.57 -0.59
N PRO A 81 11.95 23.78 -0.44
CA PRO A 81 13.13 24.21 -1.18
C PRO A 81 14.44 23.65 -0.60
N PHE A 82 14.42 22.44 -0.03
CA PHE A 82 15.60 21.80 0.56
C PHE A 82 16.02 20.55 -0.21
#